data_AF-A0A8T3YBM5-F1
#
_entry.id   AF-A0A8T3YBM5-F1
#
_cell.length_a   1.000
_cell.length_b   1.000
_cell.length_c   1.000
_cell.angle_alpha   90.00
_cell.angle_beta   90.00
_cell.angle_gamma   90.00
#
_symmetry.space_group_name_H-M   'P 1'
#
loop_
_entity.id
_entity.type
_entity.pdbx_description
1 polymer ?
#
loop_
_entity_poly.entity_id
_entity_poly.type
_entity_poly.pdbx_seq_one_letter_code
_entity_poly.pdbx_strand_id
1 'polypeptide(L)'
;MHDTILTMNQKAQMQMAETIAILLVFFVIIGLSLTYYGAFQAGSIREAQREQFEKEAIRIALVVSHLPEVACSDDNQITENCFDKLKVQSLSTLAAQGGNEEAFLFYQSEFRDSKVVIQQIFPDVEEFVIYDNAPAEFTEMIPTFIPMTIRDPTKHLQFQNTLGLLTVEVYR
;
A
#
# COMPACT_ATOMS: atom_id res chain seq x y z
N MET A 1 -3.25 68.75 46.95
CA MET A 1 -2.11 68.13 46.22
C MET A 1 -2.19 66.59 46.30
N HIS A 2 -3.39 66.02 46.12
CA HIS A 2 -3.64 64.57 46.22
C HIS A 2 -4.36 64.01 44.98
N ASP A 3 -5.02 64.85 44.18
CA ASP A 3 -5.77 64.40 43.00
C ASP A 3 -4.91 64.10 41.76
N THR A 4 -3.68 64.61 41.69
CA THR A 4 -2.80 64.40 40.52
C THR A 4 -2.16 63.00 40.48
N ILE A 5 -2.15 62.27 41.59
CA ILE A 5 -1.55 60.92 41.68
C ILE A 5 -2.53 59.85 41.14
N LEU A 6 -3.84 60.07 41.29
CA LEU A 6 -4.87 59.12 40.83
C LEU A 6 -4.97 59.03 39.31
N THR A 7 -4.69 60.11 38.57
CA THR A 7 -4.80 60.15 37.11
C THR A 7 -3.59 59.53 36.39
N MET A 8 -2.40 59.56 36.98
CA MET A 8 -1.22 58.87 36.44
C MET A 8 -1.32 57.35 36.55
N ASN A 9 -1.97 56.85 37.61
CA ASN A 9 -2.15 55.41 37.84
C ASN A 9 -3.12 54.77 36.82
N GLN A 10 -4.11 55.53 36.33
CA GLN A 10 -5.06 55.05 35.31
C GLN A 10 -4.45 54.92 33.91
N LYS A 11 -3.49 55.79 33.54
CA LYS A 11 -2.80 55.69 32.24
C LYS A 11 -1.91 54.45 32.16
N ALA A 12 -1.20 54.13 33.24
CA ALA A 12 -0.38 52.92 33.31
C ALA A 12 -1.24 51.64 33.24
N GLN A 13 -2.42 51.63 33.88
CA GLN A 13 -3.36 50.50 33.81
C GLN A 13 -3.95 50.30 32.41
N MET A 14 -4.25 51.38 31.68
CA MET A 14 -4.77 51.30 30.31
C MET A 14 -3.73 50.70 29.33
N GLN A 15 -2.46 51.10 29.47
CA GLN A 15 -1.37 50.58 28.63
C GLN A 15 -1.06 49.10 28.94
N MET A 16 -1.21 48.67 30.20
CA MET A 16 -1.09 47.25 30.58
C MET A 16 -2.26 46.41 30.06
N ALA A 17 -3.46 46.96 29.98
CA ALA A 17 -4.62 46.24 29.41
C ALA A 17 -4.49 46.03 27.90
N GLU A 18 -3.92 47.00 27.17
CA GLU A 18 -3.66 46.90 25.73
C GLU A 18 -2.66 45.78 25.40
N THR A 19 -1.55 45.69 26.14
CA THR A 19 -0.56 44.62 25.93
C THR A 19 -1.12 43.24 26.26
N ILE A 20 -1.96 43.12 27.30
CA ILE A 20 -2.67 41.88 27.62
C ILE A 20 -3.64 41.49 26.50
N ALA A 21 -4.37 42.45 25.93
CA ALA A 21 -5.28 42.18 24.82
C ALA A 21 -4.54 41.66 23.57
N ILE A 22 -3.38 42.25 23.25
CA ILE A 22 -2.53 41.79 22.14
C ILE A 22 -2.03 40.36 22.39
N LEU A 23 -1.56 40.06 23.61
CA LEU A 23 -1.11 38.71 23.96
C LEU A 23 -2.24 37.68 23.88
N LEU A 24 -3.46 38.05 24.28
CA LEU A 24 -4.62 37.16 24.19
C LEU A 24 -4.92 36.80 22.73
N VAL A 25 -4.97 37.79 21.84
CA VAL A 25 -5.19 37.55 20.40
C VAL A 25 -4.08 36.68 19.82
N PHE A 26 -2.82 36.92 20.23
CA PHE A 26 -1.68 36.10 19.81
C PHE A 26 -1.82 34.63 20.23
N PHE A 27 -2.22 34.34 21.47
CA PHE A 27 -2.45 32.97 21.92
C PHE A 27 -3.61 32.29 21.19
N VAL A 28 -4.68 33.02 20.87
CA VAL A 28 -5.79 32.48 20.06
C VAL A 28 -5.30 32.08 18.67
N ILE A 29 -4.51 32.92 18.01
CA ILE A 29 -3.95 32.62 16.68
C ILE A 29 -3.02 31.40 16.74
N ILE A 30 -2.16 31.29 17.75
CA ILE A 30 -1.29 30.13 17.94
C ILE A 30 -2.11 28.86 18.19
N GLY A 31 -3.11 28.93 19.07
CA GLY A 31 -3.98 27.78 19.37
C GLY A 31 -4.66 27.25 18.11
N LEU A 32 -5.25 28.15 17.31
CA LEU A 32 -5.84 27.76 16.03
C LEU A 32 -4.80 27.16 15.08
N SER A 33 -3.64 27.80 14.93
CA SER A 33 -2.57 27.32 14.04
C SER A 33 -2.10 25.90 14.40
N LEU A 34 -1.93 25.60 15.69
CA LEU A 34 -1.54 24.27 16.16
C LEU A 34 -2.61 23.22 15.88
N THR A 35 -3.89 23.56 16.07
CA THR A 35 -4.99 22.62 15.78
C THR A 35 -5.07 22.28 14.29
N TYR A 36 -4.93 23.28 13.41
CA TYR A 36 -4.91 23.05 11.96
C TYR A 36 -3.68 22.26 11.52
N TYR A 37 -2.50 22.60 12.04
CA TYR A 37 -1.27 21.90 11.72
C TYR A 37 -1.32 20.42 12.12
N GLY A 38 -1.83 20.11 13.32
CA GLY A 38 -1.99 18.74 13.79
C GLY A 38 -2.94 17.92 12.90
N ALA A 39 -4.07 18.52 12.49
CA ALA A 39 -5.01 17.86 11.58
C ALA A 39 -4.40 17.60 10.20
N PHE A 40 -3.67 18.57 9.64
CA PHE A 40 -2.99 18.41 8.35
C PHE A 40 -1.90 17.34 8.40
N GLN A 41 -1.08 17.32 9.46
CA GLN A 41 -0.01 16.34 9.62
C GLN A 41 -0.56 14.91 9.77
N ALA A 42 -1.70 14.72 10.44
CA ALA A 42 -2.35 13.43 10.51
C ALA A 42 -2.79 12.92 9.12
N GLY A 43 -3.25 13.83 8.25
CA GLY A 43 -3.57 13.52 6.85
C GLY A 43 -2.35 13.10 6.04
N SER A 44 -1.26 13.87 6.12
CA SER A 44 -0.03 13.56 5.36
C SER A 44 0.64 12.26 5.81
N ILE A 45 0.58 11.92 7.10
CA ILE A 45 1.09 10.64 7.60
C ILE A 45 0.29 9.47 7.04
N ARG A 46 -1.04 9.57 6.97
CA ARG A 46 -1.88 8.51 6.39
C ARG A 46 -1.60 8.32 4.91
N GLU A 47 -1.45 9.42 4.17
CA GLU A 47 -1.12 9.37 2.74
C GLU A 47 0.27 8.76 2.50
N ALA A 48 1.28 9.19 3.26
CA ALA A 48 2.61 8.62 3.16
C ALA A 48 2.64 7.14 3.52
N GLN A 49 1.83 6.69 4.49
CA GLN A 49 1.68 5.26 4.80
C GLN A 49 1.05 4.52 3.62
N ARG A 50 -0.05 5.02 3.06
CA ARG A 50 -0.71 4.43 1.90
C ARG A 50 0.23 4.28 0.71
N GLU A 51 1.00 5.33 0.40
CA GLU A 51 1.98 5.30 -0.69
C GLU A 51 3.07 4.23 -0.48
N GLN A 52 3.50 4.01 0.76
CA GLN A 52 4.45 2.93 1.09
C GLN A 52 3.84 1.55 0.86
N PHE A 53 2.56 1.35 1.22
CA PHE A 53 1.88 0.07 0.97
C PHE A 53 1.67 -0.21 -0.52
N GLU A 54 1.27 0.81 -1.30
CA GLU A 54 1.17 0.69 -2.75
C GLU A 54 2.52 0.34 -3.39
N LYS A 55 3.62 0.94 -2.92
CA LYS A 55 4.98 0.59 -3.35
C LYS A 55 5.36 -0.85 -3.00
N GLU A 56 5.00 -1.33 -1.81
CA GLU A 56 5.28 -2.70 -1.41
C GLU A 56 4.48 -3.70 -2.25
N ALA A 57 3.20 -3.43 -2.54
CA ALA A 57 2.39 -4.27 -3.42
C ALA A 57 2.97 -4.34 -4.84
N ILE A 58 3.40 -3.21 -5.40
CA ILE A 58 4.10 -3.15 -6.69
C ILE A 58 5.42 -3.93 -6.64
N ARG A 59 6.20 -3.78 -5.56
CA ARG A 59 7.45 -4.52 -5.37
C ARG A 59 7.20 -6.03 -5.36
N ILE A 60 6.22 -6.51 -4.60
CA ILE A 60 5.85 -7.93 -4.58
C ILE A 60 5.44 -8.37 -5.98
N ALA A 61 4.61 -7.60 -6.68
CA ALA A 61 4.17 -7.94 -8.02
C ALA A 61 5.32 -8.00 -9.04
N LEU A 62 6.32 -7.11 -8.92
CA LEU A 62 7.56 -7.15 -9.70
C LEU A 62 8.41 -8.37 -9.37
N VAL A 63 8.52 -8.75 -8.09
CA VAL A 63 9.24 -9.96 -7.68
C VAL A 63 8.56 -11.19 -8.26
N VAL A 64 7.24 -11.32 -8.10
CA VAL A 64 6.44 -12.41 -8.67
C VAL A 64 6.63 -12.48 -10.19
N SER A 65 6.65 -11.33 -10.87
CA SER A 65 6.79 -11.28 -12.33
C SER A 65 8.15 -11.78 -12.85
N HIS A 66 9.17 -11.79 -12.00
CA HIS A 66 10.52 -12.28 -12.33
C HIS A 66 10.83 -13.66 -11.74
N LEU A 67 9.85 -14.32 -11.12
CA LEU A 67 10.05 -15.67 -10.59
C LEU A 67 10.18 -16.68 -11.75
N PRO A 68 11.26 -17.48 -11.82
CA PRO A 68 11.41 -18.51 -12.84
C PRO A 68 10.33 -19.60 -12.75
N GLU A 69 9.70 -19.75 -11.58
CA GLU A 69 8.59 -20.67 -11.29
C GLU A 69 7.26 -20.22 -11.89
N VAL A 70 7.13 -18.98 -12.39
CA VAL A 70 5.93 -18.55 -13.13
C VAL A 70 6.27 -18.05 -14.53
N ALA A 71 7.49 -17.55 -14.75
CA ALA A 71 7.85 -16.90 -16.00
C ALA A 71 7.88 -17.87 -17.20
N CYS A 72 7.44 -17.38 -18.35
CA CYS A 72 7.61 -18.04 -19.63
C CYS A 72 9.08 -18.07 -20.04
N SER A 73 9.54 -19.22 -20.52
CA SER A 73 10.85 -19.37 -21.15
C SER A 73 10.68 -19.79 -22.60
N ASP A 74 11.23 -19.02 -23.54
CA ASP A 74 11.30 -19.38 -24.96
C ASP A 74 12.75 -19.26 -25.43
N ASP A 75 13.30 -20.30 -26.07
CA ASP A 75 14.70 -20.35 -26.52
C ASP A 75 15.73 -19.83 -25.49
N ASN A 76 15.59 -20.26 -24.23
CA ASN A 76 16.45 -19.90 -23.11
C ASN A 76 16.46 -18.40 -22.75
N GLN A 77 15.44 -17.65 -23.20
CA GLN A 77 15.18 -16.26 -22.81
C GLN A 77 13.86 -16.17 -22.03
N ILE A 78 13.89 -15.42 -20.93
CA ILE A 78 12.70 -15.14 -20.12
C ILE A 78 11.89 -14.05 -20.85
N THR A 79 10.63 -14.32 -21.14
CA THR A 79 9.74 -13.31 -21.75
C THR A 79 9.11 -12.47 -20.65
N GLU A 80 9.32 -11.15 -20.69
CA GLU A 80 8.73 -10.23 -19.72
C GLU A 80 7.18 -10.25 -19.80
N ASN A 81 6.50 -10.11 -18.65
CA ASN A 81 5.04 -10.08 -18.53
C ASN A 81 4.30 -11.28 -19.14
N CYS A 82 4.97 -12.44 -19.22
CA CYS A 82 4.40 -13.70 -19.68
C CYS A 82 4.54 -14.77 -18.59
N PHE A 83 3.41 -15.36 -18.19
CA PHE A 83 3.35 -16.44 -17.21
C PHE A 83 2.99 -17.76 -17.86
N ASP A 84 3.73 -18.81 -17.55
CA ASP A 84 3.44 -20.16 -18.02
C ASP A 84 2.35 -20.79 -17.14
N LYS A 85 1.23 -21.15 -17.76
CA LYS A 85 0.05 -21.70 -17.08
C LYS A 85 0.38 -22.95 -16.27
N LEU A 86 1.17 -23.88 -16.81
CA LEU A 86 1.50 -25.13 -16.13
C LEU A 86 2.37 -24.88 -14.92
N LYS A 87 3.32 -23.93 -15.02
CA LYS A 87 4.17 -23.57 -13.89
C LYS A 87 3.39 -22.84 -12.80
N VAL A 88 2.54 -21.88 -13.18
CA VAL A 88 1.62 -21.18 -12.26
C VAL A 88 0.73 -22.18 -11.53
N GLN A 89 0.14 -23.14 -12.25
CA GLN A 89 -0.69 -24.18 -11.64
C GLN A 89 0.13 -25.05 -10.68
N SER A 90 1.35 -25.45 -11.05
CA SER A 90 2.24 -26.24 -10.19
C SER A 90 2.67 -25.45 -8.94
N LEU A 91 2.93 -24.16 -9.08
CA LEU A 91 3.28 -23.31 -7.95
C LEU A 91 2.08 -23.11 -7.03
N SER A 92 0.89 -22.92 -7.58
CA SER A 92 -0.34 -22.76 -6.79
C SER A 92 -0.64 -23.98 -5.91
N THR A 93 -0.23 -25.19 -6.30
CA THR A 93 -0.42 -26.38 -5.47
C THR A 93 0.71 -26.57 -4.44
N LEU A 94 1.90 -26.02 -4.70
CA LEU A 94 3.07 -26.15 -3.82
C LEU A 94 3.12 -25.06 -2.75
N ALA A 95 2.94 -23.80 -3.14
CA ALA A 95 3.16 -22.62 -2.29
C ALA A 95 1.87 -22.10 -1.63
N ALA A 96 0.69 -22.58 -2.04
CA ALA A 96 -0.55 -22.22 -1.36
C ALA A 96 -0.60 -22.78 0.07
N GLN A 97 -1.39 -22.10 0.90
CA GLN A 97 -1.62 -22.48 2.28
C GLN A 97 -2.14 -23.94 2.36
N GLY A 98 -1.39 -24.81 3.03
CA GLY A 98 -1.71 -26.24 3.14
C GLY A 98 -1.08 -27.15 2.07
N GLY A 99 -0.25 -26.60 1.17
CA GLY A 99 0.63 -27.35 0.28
C GLY A 99 1.91 -27.83 0.98
N ASN A 100 3.05 -27.29 0.57
CA ASN A 100 4.35 -27.56 1.19
C ASN A 100 4.73 -26.41 2.13
N GLU A 101 4.86 -26.71 3.43
CA GLU A 101 5.21 -25.73 4.47
C GLU A 101 6.57 -25.07 4.21
N GLU A 102 7.57 -25.81 3.73
CA GLU A 102 8.89 -25.23 3.42
C GLU A 102 8.81 -24.25 2.25
N ALA A 103 8.02 -24.57 1.22
CA ALA A 103 7.81 -23.67 0.08
C ALA A 103 7.05 -22.41 0.52
N PHE A 104 6.03 -22.56 1.37
CA PHE A 104 5.30 -21.43 1.92
C PHE A 104 6.20 -20.50 2.74
N LEU A 105 7.03 -21.07 3.64
CA LEU A 105 7.99 -20.30 4.46
C LEU A 105 9.06 -19.62 3.61
N PHE A 106 9.49 -20.26 2.51
CA PHE A 106 10.44 -19.66 1.56
C PHE A 106 9.86 -18.38 0.93
N TYR A 107 8.61 -18.41 0.48
CA TYR A 107 7.97 -17.22 -0.09
C TYR A 107 7.51 -16.22 0.97
N GLN A 108 7.32 -16.63 2.21
CA GLN A 108 6.93 -15.73 3.30
C GLN A 108 7.94 -14.60 3.55
N SER A 109 9.25 -14.84 3.35
CA SER A 109 10.26 -13.78 3.52
C SER A 109 10.12 -12.66 2.49
N GLU A 110 9.65 -13.00 1.29
CA GLU A 110 9.48 -12.05 0.17
C GLU A 110 8.07 -11.43 0.14
N PHE A 111 7.04 -12.24 0.41
CA PHE A 111 5.64 -11.84 0.24
C PHE A 111 4.96 -11.40 1.55
N ARG A 112 5.51 -11.74 2.72
CA ARG A 112 5.02 -11.29 4.04
C ARG A 112 3.52 -11.54 4.23
N ASP A 113 2.79 -10.59 4.79
CA ASP A 113 1.34 -10.64 5.00
C ASP A 113 0.63 -10.11 3.75
N SER A 114 0.69 -10.89 2.69
CA SER A 114 0.03 -10.58 1.41
C SER A 114 -0.67 -11.79 0.83
N LYS A 115 -1.49 -11.53 -0.18
CA LYS A 115 -2.14 -12.54 -1.00
C LYS A 115 -1.81 -12.27 -2.46
N VAL A 116 -1.30 -13.30 -3.14
CA VAL A 116 -0.88 -13.24 -4.54
C VAL A 116 -1.75 -14.20 -5.33
N VAL A 117 -2.51 -13.64 -6.27
CA VAL A 117 -3.46 -14.39 -7.10
C VAL A 117 -3.20 -14.07 -8.57
N ILE A 118 -3.13 -15.11 -9.39
CA ILE A 118 -3.05 -14.98 -10.85
C ILE A 118 -4.39 -15.45 -11.41
N GLN A 119 -5.07 -14.58 -12.14
CA GLN A 119 -6.37 -14.90 -12.75
C GLN A 119 -6.23 -14.86 -14.26
N GLN A 120 -6.66 -15.93 -14.94
CA GLN A 120 -6.96 -15.88 -16.36
C GLN A 120 -8.36 -15.27 -16.49
N ILE A 121 -8.49 -14.16 -17.23
CA ILE A 121 -9.78 -13.45 -17.38
C ILE A 121 -10.41 -13.67 -18.76
N PHE A 122 -9.64 -14.20 -19.71
CA PHE A 122 -10.12 -14.53 -21.05
C PHE A 122 -9.24 -15.62 -21.69
N PRO A 123 -9.78 -16.62 -22.41
CA PRO A 123 -11.19 -16.80 -22.74
C PRO A 123 -12.03 -17.40 -21.60
N ASP A 124 -11.41 -18.25 -20.79
CA ASP A 124 -12.04 -18.87 -19.63
C ASP A 124 -11.57 -18.19 -18.35
N VAL A 125 -12.45 -18.10 -17.35
CA VAL A 125 -12.09 -17.54 -16.04
C VAL A 125 -11.50 -18.65 -15.18
N GLU A 126 -10.21 -18.56 -14.88
CA GLU A 126 -9.50 -19.48 -14.00
C GLU A 126 -8.70 -18.68 -12.97
N GLU A 127 -8.68 -19.13 -11.72
CA GLU A 127 -7.98 -18.47 -10.62
C GLU A 127 -6.93 -19.40 -10.02
N PHE A 128 -5.73 -18.88 -9.84
CA PHE A 128 -4.60 -19.56 -9.23
C PHE A 128 -4.11 -18.74 -8.04
N VAL A 129 -4.35 -19.25 -6.83
CA VAL A 129 -3.82 -18.66 -5.60
C VAL A 129 -2.39 -19.16 -5.43
N ILE A 130 -1.42 -18.27 -5.58
CA ILE A 130 0.00 -18.61 -5.43
C ILE A 130 0.41 -18.58 -3.96
N TYR A 131 -0.08 -17.57 -3.24
CA TYR A 131 0.28 -17.33 -1.86
C TYR A 131 -0.90 -16.65 -1.16
N ASP A 132 -1.23 -17.10 0.04
CA ASP A 132 -2.25 -16.48 0.89
C ASP A 132 -1.78 -16.54 2.34
N ASN A 133 -1.32 -15.40 2.83
CA ASN A 133 -1.01 -15.18 4.24
C ASN A 133 -1.79 -13.96 4.76
N ALA A 134 -3.07 -13.89 4.39
CA ALA A 134 -3.97 -12.87 4.91
C ALA A 134 -4.16 -13.05 6.43
N PRO A 135 -3.93 -12.01 7.25
CA PRO A 135 -4.21 -12.08 8.68
C PRO A 135 -5.72 -12.20 8.92
N ALA A 136 -6.12 -12.85 10.02
CA ALA A 136 -7.53 -13.04 10.37
C ALA A 136 -8.28 -11.71 10.61
N GLU A 137 -7.55 -10.69 11.06
CA GLU A 137 -8.05 -9.34 11.25
C GLU A 137 -7.09 -8.36 10.57
N PHE A 138 -7.63 -7.46 9.75
CA PHE A 138 -6.89 -6.37 9.11
C PHE A 138 -7.71 -5.08 9.15
N THR A 139 -7.03 -3.95 9.21
CA THR A 139 -7.62 -2.61 9.19
C THR A 139 -7.78 -2.09 7.77
N GLU A 140 -6.86 -2.47 6.88
CA GLU A 140 -6.78 -1.93 5.51
C GLU A 140 -6.26 -3.01 4.55
N MET A 141 -6.78 -3.00 3.32
CA MET A 141 -6.33 -3.87 2.22
C MET A 141 -6.21 -3.01 0.96
N ILE A 142 -5.07 -3.11 0.30
CA ILE A 142 -4.79 -2.37 -0.93
C ILE A 142 -4.45 -3.38 -2.03
N PRO A 143 -5.33 -3.53 -3.05
CA PRO A 143 -5.07 -4.43 -4.17
C PRO A 143 -4.31 -3.71 -5.28
N THR A 144 -3.30 -4.38 -5.84
CA THR A 144 -2.58 -3.96 -7.04
C THR A 144 -2.84 -4.96 -8.16
N PHE A 145 -3.17 -4.45 -9.34
CA PHE A 145 -3.53 -5.25 -10.51
C PHE A 145 -2.52 -5.02 -11.64
N ILE A 146 -1.87 -6.08 -12.08
CA ILE A 146 -0.92 -6.04 -13.21
C ILE A 146 -1.43 -6.95 -14.33
N PRO A 147 -1.79 -6.40 -15.51
CA PRO A 147 -2.18 -7.20 -16.65
C PRO A 147 -0.97 -7.97 -17.21
N MET A 148 -1.20 -9.19 -17.65
CA MET A 148 -0.15 -10.08 -18.15
C MET A 148 -0.69 -11.08 -19.17
N THR A 149 0.22 -11.69 -19.91
CA THR A 149 -0.13 -12.79 -20.81
C THR A 149 0.07 -14.11 -20.08
N ILE A 150 -0.93 -14.99 -20.09
CA ILE A 150 -0.79 -16.36 -19.61
C ILE A 150 -0.64 -17.28 -20.82
N ARG A 151 0.48 -17.99 -20.88
CA ARG A 151 0.83 -18.91 -21.96
C ARG A 151 0.53 -20.35 -21.54
N ASP A 152 -0.26 -21.06 -22.34
CA ASP A 152 -0.50 -22.49 -22.18
C ASP A 152 0.31 -23.26 -23.23
N PRO A 153 1.39 -23.98 -22.85
CA PRO A 153 2.22 -24.72 -23.79
C PRO A 153 1.52 -25.96 -24.38
N THR A 154 0.40 -26.40 -23.81
CA THR A 154 -0.34 -27.60 -24.27
C THR A 154 -1.33 -27.29 -25.39
N LYS A 155 -1.73 -26.03 -25.56
CA LYS A 155 -2.71 -25.60 -26.57
C LYS A 155 -2.05 -25.26 -27.90
N HIS A 156 -2.81 -25.42 -28.99
CA HIS A 156 -2.40 -24.97 -30.33
C HIS A 156 -2.19 -23.44 -30.36
N LEU A 157 -1.30 -22.98 -31.27
CA LEU A 157 -0.82 -21.60 -31.43
C LEU A 157 -1.89 -20.49 -31.33
N GLN A 158 -3.13 -20.77 -31.73
CA GLN A 158 -4.22 -19.79 -31.74
C GLN A 158 -4.84 -19.50 -30.36
N PHE A 159 -4.66 -20.38 -29.38
CA PHE A 159 -5.13 -20.23 -27.99
C PHE A 159 -3.98 -20.38 -26.98
N GLN A 160 -2.75 -20.28 -27.47
CA GLN A 160 -1.56 -20.41 -26.65
C GLN A 160 -1.41 -19.24 -25.69
N ASN A 161 -1.86 -18.04 -26.06
CA ASN A 161 -1.75 -16.84 -25.24
C ASN A 161 -3.15 -16.37 -24.82
N THR A 162 -3.31 -16.20 -23.52
CA THR A 162 -4.56 -15.78 -22.87
C THR A 162 -4.31 -14.53 -22.03
N LEU A 163 -5.36 -13.76 -21.75
CA LEU A 163 -5.22 -12.56 -20.94
C LEU A 163 -5.36 -12.92 -19.47
N GLY A 164 -4.37 -12.49 -18.69
CA GLY A 164 -4.35 -12.67 -17.26
C GLY A 164 -4.21 -11.36 -16.49
N LEU A 165 -4.50 -11.46 -15.20
CA LEU A 165 -4.38 -10.40 -14.22
C LEU A 165 -3.68 -10.95 -12.98
N LEU A 166 -2.54 -10.38 -12.63
CA LEU A 166 -1.91 -10.60 -11.33
C LEU A 166 -2.50 -9.61 -10.34
N THR A 167 -3.07 -10.16 -9.28
CA THR A 167 -3.62 -9.42 -8.15
C THR A 167 -2.72 -9.66 -6.95
N VAL A 168 -2.18 -8.58 -6.38
CA VAL A 168 -1.44 -8.60 -5.12
C VAL A 168 -2.19 -7.76 -4.11
N GLU A 169 -2.64 -8.38 -3.04
CA GLU A 169 -3.30 -7.73 -1.91
C GLU A 169 -2.32 -7.69 -0.74
N VAL A 170 -2.02 -6.49 -0.24
CA VAL A 170 -1.20 -6.31 0.97
C VAL A 170 -2.11 -5.89 2.12
N TYR A 171 -1.96 -6.54 3.27
CA TYR A 171 -2.79 -6.33 4.45
C TYR A 171 -2.07 -5.52 5.54
N ARG A 172 -2.88 -4.85 6.36
CA ARG A 172 -2.43 -4.04 7.51
C ARG A 172 -3.16 -4.41 8.79
#